data_AF-A0A450VJA4-F1
#
_entry.id   AF-A0A450VJA4-F1
#
_cell.length_a   1.000
_cell.length_b   1.000
_cell.length_c   1.000
_cell.angle_alpha   90.00
_cell.angle_beta   90.00
_cell.angle_gamma   90.00
#
_symmetry.space_group_name_H-M   'P 1'
#
loop_
_entity.id
_entity.type
_entity.pdbx_description
1 polymer ?
#
loop_
_entity_poly.entity_id
_entity_poly.type
_entity_poly.pdbx_seq_one_letter_code
_entity_poly.pdbx_strand_id
1 'polypeptide(L)'
;MFDNDIFEKWLDSQSELIVDKMGRGEQLRGEEMIVLVLKAQSNHFQHLDRDLRGEMNHLHSETEALRGDFQGEMKALREDFQTEMKDSRASLRTEMKTLREDMDKRFEQLTRRVDRFMFWSMGFTAAAAVFVVNYLK
;
A
#
# COMPACT_ATOMS: atom_id res chain seq x y z
N MET A 1 7.93 9.88 48.51
CA MET A 1 8.13 8.64 47.75
C MET A 1 9.24 7.92 48.49
N PHE A 2 8.94 6.82 49.19
CA PHE A 2 10.00 6.04 49.85
C PHE A 2 11.05 5.69 48.77
N ASP A 3 12.34 5.82 49.08
CA ASP A 3 13.40 5.46 48.13
C ASP A 3 13.12 4.05 47.61
N ASN A 4 12.85 3.96 46.30
CA ASN A 4 12.19 2.83 45.64
C ASN A 4 12.94 1.49 45.76
N ASP A 5 14.18 1.51 46.24
CA ASP A 5 15.06 0.34 46.35
C ASP A 5 15.42 -0.02 47.80
N ILE A 6 15.00 0.75 48.81
CA ILE A 6 15.38 0.45 50.21
C ILE A 6 14.81 -0.89 50.65
N PHE A 7 13.54 -1.15 50.31
CA PHE A 7 12.87 -2.40 50.67
C PHE A 7 13.47 -3.61 49.93
N GLU A 8 13.78 -3.46 48.64
CA GLU A 8 14.44 -4.50 47.85
C GLU A 8 15.84 -4.82 48.38
N LYS A 9 16.67 -3.80 48.61
CA LYS A 9 18.02 -4.01 49.19
C LYS A 9 17.96 -4.65 50.56
N TRP A 10 16.96 -4.30 51.38
CA TRP A 10 16.74 -4.94 52.67
C TRP A 10 16.29 -6.39 52.51
N LEU A 11 15.33 -6.68 51.63
CA LEU A 11 14.87 -8.04 51.33
C LEU A 11 16.02 -8.93 50.84
N ASP A 12 16.87 -8.41 49.96
CA ASP A 12 18.03 -9.11 49.42
C ASP A 12 18.99 -9.50 50.54
N SER A 13 19.40 -8.50 51.33
CA SER A 13 20.28 -8.71 52.48
C SER A 13 19.70 -9.69 53.50
N GLN A 14 18.40 -9.60 53.83
CA GLN A 14 17.77 -10.54 54.75
C GLN A 14 17.67 -11.96 54.15
N SER A 15 17.35 -12.07 52.86
CA SER A 15 17.26 -13.38 52.19
C SER A 15 18.61 -14.10 52.15
N GLU A 16 19.71 -13.39 51.92
CA GLU A 16 21.06 -13.96 51.95
C GLU A 16 21.43 -14.48 53.34
N LEU A 17 21.13 -13.73 54.40
CA LEU A 17 21.35 -14.16 55.79
C LEU A 17 20.54 -15.41 56.14
N ILE A 18 19.31 -15.49 55.65
CA ILE A 18 18.42 -16.63 55.88
C ILE A 18 18.90 -17.87 55.12
N VAL A 19 19.38 -17.70 53.88
CA VAL A 19 19.94 -18.80 53.07
C VAL A 19 21.24 -19.32 53.69
N ASP A 20 22.11 -18.44 54.17
CA ASP A 20 23.35 -18.81 54.88
C ASP A 20 23.06 -19.56 56.19
N LYS A 21 22.06 -19.11 56.96
CA LYS A 21 21.56 -19.80 58.15
C LYS A 21 20.99 -21.19 57.84
N MET A 22 20.24 -21.32 56.74
CA MET A 22 19.75 -22.61 56.25
C MET A 22 20.91 -23.54 55.87
N GLY A 23 21.97 -23.00 55.24
CA GLY A 23 23.19 -23.74 54.89
C GLY A 23 23.97 -24.26 56.11
N ARG A 24 23.85 -23.59 57.27
CA ARG A 24 24.37 -24.05 58.56
C ARG A 24 23.52 -25.14 59.24
N GLY A 25 22.36 -25.50 58.68
CA GLY A 25 21.46 -26.52 59.24
C GLY A 25 20.55 -26.03 60.37
N GLU A 26 20.43 -24.71 60.55
CA GLU A 26 19.54 -24.13 61.57
C GLU A 26 18.08 -24.12 61.08
N GLN A 27 17.13 -24.33 61.99
CA GLN A 27 15.69 -24.25 61.67
C GLN A 27 15.27 -22.79 61.39
N LEU A 28 14.51 -22.61 60.31
CA LEU A 28 13.91 -21.33 59.96
C LEU A 28 12.70 -21.03 60.83
N ARG A 29 12.61 -19.78 61.27
CA ARG A 29 11.43 -19.22 61.92
C ARG A 29 10.37 -18.88 60.85
N GLY A 30 9.10 -18.81 61.28
CA GLY A 30 7.99 -18.42 60.38
C GLY A 30 8.22 -17.07 59.70
N GLU A 31 8.80 -16.10 60.40
CA GLU A 31 9.17 -14.78 59.87
C GLU A 31 10.22 -14.86 58.75
N GLU A 32 11.25 -15.71 58.93
CA GLU A 32 12.32 -15.91 57.95
C GLU A 32 11.75 -16.58 56.68
N MET A 33 10.78 -17.47 56.84
CA MET A 33 10.08 -18.10 55.72
C MET A 33 9.23 -17.07 54.93
N ILE A 34 8.56 -16.15 55.63
CA ILE A 34 7.81 -15.06 55.00
C ILE A 34 8.75 -14.17 54.18
N VAL A 35 9.94 -13.83 54.70
CA VAL A 35 10.94 -13.04 53.97
C VAL A 35 11.38 -13.75 52.67
N LEU A 36 11.63 -15.07 52.71
CA LEU A 36 11.96 -15.83 51.51
C LEU A 36 10.82 -15.85 50.48
N VAL A 37 9.57 -15.99 50.93
CA VAL A 37 8.40 -15.93 50.06
C VAL A 37 8.26 -14.54 49.42
N LEU A 38 8.44 -13.47 50.20
CA LEU A 38 8.41 -12.10 49.69
C LEU A 38 9.52 -11.85 48.67
N LYS A 39 10.73 -12.36 48.90
CA LYS A 39 11.84 -12.28 47.94
C LYS A 39 11.54 -13.04 46.65
N ALA A 40 11.00 -14.25 46.76
CA ALA A 40 10.60 -15.04 45.60
C ALA A 40 9.50 -14.34 44.80
N GLN A 41 8.49 -13.79 45.47
CA GLN A 41 7.41 -13.03 44.83
C GLN A 41 7.93 -11.75 44.17
N SER A 42 8.78 -10.97 44.84
CA SER A 42 9.36 -9.75 44.26
C SER A 42 10.15 -10.07 42.99
N ASN A 43 11.02 -11.08 43.03
CA ASN A 43 11.76 -11.53 41.86
C ASN A 43 10.83 -11.96 40.70
N HIS A 44 9.76 -12.70 41.02
CA HIS A 44 8.79 -13.13 40.02
C HIS A 44 8.04 -11.94 39.38
N PHE A 45 7.65 -10.93 40.17
CA PHE A 45 7.04 -9.71 39.64
C PHE A 45 7.99 -8.89 38.77
N GLN A 46 9.27 -8.78 39.15
CA GLN A 46 10.29 -8.10 38.35
C GLN A 46 10.51 -8.78 37.00
N HIS A 47 10.55 -10.12 36.98
CA HIS A 47 10.67 -10.87 35.74
C HIS A 47 9.43 -10.69 34.85
N LEU A 48 8.23 -10.77 35.44
CA LEU A 48 6.98 -10.60 34.71
C LEU A 48 6.82 -9.19 34.13
N ASP A 49 7.20 -8.14 34.86
CA ASP A 49 7.22 -6.76 34.32
C ASP A 49 8.21 -6.63 33.15
N ARG A 50 9.40 -7.22 33.28
CA ARG A 50 10.39 -7.22 32.18
C ARG A 50 9.88 -7.94 30.95
N ASP A 51 9.24 -9.10 31.12
CA ASP A 51 8.71 -9.90 30.02
C ASP A 51 7.56 -9.16 29.33
N LEU A 52 6.62 -8.62 30.10
CA LEU A 52 5.51 -7.82 29.57
C LEU A 52 5.98 -6.59 28.81
N ARG A 53 6.99 -5.87 29.32
CA ARG A 53 7.61 -4.75 28.61
C ARG A 53 8.29 -5.22 27.32
N GLY A 54 8.94 -6.38 27.36
CA GLY A 54 9.55 -7.01 26.19
C GLY A 54 8.51 -7.31 25.10
N GLU A 55 7.42 -7.98 25.45
CA GLU A 55 6.31 -8.28 24.54
C GLU A 55 5.66 -7.02 23.99
N MET A 56 5.42 -6.00 24.83
CA MET A 56 4.85 -4.73 24.34
C MET A 56 5.77 -4.02 23.36
N ASN A 57 7.08 -4.02 23.61
CA ASN A 57 8.04 -3.45 22.67
C ASN A 57 8.10 -4.25 21.37
N HIS A 58 8.00 -5.59 21.44
CA HIS A 58 7.95 -6.46 20.27
C HIS A 58 6.71 -6.17 19.43
N LEU A 59 5.52 -6.16 20.04
CA LEU A 59 4.25 -5.85 19.38
C LEU A 59 4.26 -4.45 18.75
N HIS A 60 4.83 -3.47 19.45
CA HIS A 60 4.99 -2.12 18.91
C HIS A 60 5.90 -2.12 17.67
N SER A 61 7.02 -2.83 17.72
CA SER A 61 7.92 -2.98 16.58
C SER A 61 7.25 -3.69 15.40
N GLU A 62 6.49 -4.76 15.64
CA GLU A 62 5.73 -5.46 14.59
C GLU A 62 4.67 -4.54 13.97
N THR A 63 3.98 -3.74 14.78
CA THR A 63 2.97 -2.80 14.30
C THR A 63 3.59 -1.71 13.42
N GLU A 64 4.74 -1.16 13.82
CA GLU A 64 5.46 -0.18 13.02
C GLU A 64 6.02 -0.77 11.72
N ALA A 65 6.52 -2.01 11.76
CA ALA A 65 6.96 -2.73 10.56
C ALA A 65 5.80 -2.94 9.57
N LEU A 66 4.66 -3.48 10.04
CA LEU A 66 3.45 -3.66 9.24
C LEU A 66 2.95 -2.35 8.64
N ARG A 67 3.01 -1.26 9.41
CA ARG A 67 2.65 0.08 8.94
C ARG A 67 3.59 0.56 7.84
N GLY A 68 4.89 0.32 7.99
CA GLY A 68 5.91 0.62 6.98
C GLY A 68 5.66 -0.14 5.68
N ASP A 69 5.41 -1.46 5.78
CA ASP A 69 5.12 -2.32 4.63
C ASP A 69 3.86 -1.85 3.90
N PHE A 70 2.77 -1.58 4.63
CA PHE A 70 1.53 -1.08 4.04
C PHE A 70 1.72 0.26 3.33
N GLN A 71 2.51 1.18 3.90
CA GLN A 71 2.85 2.45 3.24
C GLN A 71 3.65 2.23 1.96
N GLY A 72 4.58 1.26 1.96
CA GLY A 72 5.34 0.85 0.79
C GLY A 72 4.44 0.31 -0.32
N GLU A 73 3.58 -0.65 0.00
CA GLU A 73 2.63 -1.26 -0.94
C GLU A 73 1.65 -0.22 -1.52
N MET A 74 1.11 0.67 -0.69
CA MET A 74 0.21 1.74 -1.15
C MET A 74 0.91 2.72 -2.11
N LYS A 75 2.19 3.00 -1.88
CA LYS A 75 2.98 3.83 -2.79
C LYS A 75 3.22 3.12 -4.12
N ALA A 76 3.61 1.85 -4.08
CA ALA A 76 3.80 1.03 -5.27
C ALA A 76 2.51 0.94 -6.09
N LEU A 77 1.39 0.61 -5.45
CA LEU A 77 0.07 0.55 -6.10
C LEU A 77 -0.31 1.88 -6.76
N ARG A 78 0.00 3.01 -6.11
CA ARG A 78 -0.27 4.34 -6.66
C ARG A 78 0.59 4.63 -7.90
N GLU A 79 1.85 4.22 -7.89
CA GLU A 79 2.77 4.37 -9.02
C GLU A 79 2.34 3.50 -10.20
N ASP A 80 1.96 2.24 -9.94
CA ASP A 80 1.45 1.32 -10.94
C ASP A 80 0.17 1.86 -11.59
N PHE A 81 -0.80 2.29 -10.77
CA PHE A 81 -2.05 2.88 -11.28
C PHE A 81 -1.80 4.15 -12.11
N GLN A 82 -0.85 5.00 -11.71
CA GLN A 82 -0.50 6.18 -12.50
C GLN A 82 0.12 5.81 -13.85
N THR A 83 0.95 4.76 -13.88
CA THR A 83 1.59 4.27 -15.10
C THR A 83 0.54 3.68 -16.03
N GLU A 84 -0.31 2.79 -15.52
CA GLU A 84 -1.40 2.17 -16.29
C GLU A 84 -2.36 3.22 -16.86
N MET A 85 -2.70 4.26 -16.08
CA MET A 85 -3.54 5.37 -16.57
C MET A 85 -2.87 6.20 -17.67
N LYS A 86 -1.55 6.39 -17.61
CA LYS A 86 -0.80 7.07 -18.69
C LYS A 86 -0.80 6.22 -19.95
N ASP A 87 -0.55 4.93 -19.82
CA ASP A 87 -0.50 3.99 -20.93
C ASP A 87 -1.88 3.86 -21.59
N SER A 88 -2.94 3.74 -20.80
CA SER A 88 -4.33 3.72 -21.28
C SER A 88 -4.67 5.01 -22.05
N ARG A 89 -4.30 6.18 -21.53
CA ARG A 89 -4.48 7.46 -22.25
C ARG A 89 -3.67 7.55 -23.54
N ALA A 90 -2.45 7.02 -23.55
CA ALA A 90 -1.61 6.99 -24.74
C ALA A 90 -2.19 6.06 -25.81
N SER A 91 -2.68 4.88 -25.41
CA SER A 91 -3.37 3.93 -26.29
C SER A 91 -4.61 4.58 -26.91
N LEU A 92 -5.49 5.16 -26.08
CA LEU A 92 -6.70 5.83 -26.56
C LEU A 92 -6.40 6.99 -27.52
N ARG A 93 -5.35 7.78 -27.27
CA ARG A 93 -4.92 8.82 -28.21
C ARG A 93 -4.46 8.24 -29.55
N THR A 94 -3.75 7.12 -29.51
CA THR A 94 -3.26 6.45 -30.71
C THR A 94 -4.43 5.89 -31.51
N GLU A 95 -5.36 5.20 -30.85
CA GLU A 95 -6.59 4.69 -31.48
C GLU A 95 -7.46 5.81 -32.08
N MET A 96 -7.61 6.94 -31.39
CA MET A 96 -8.33 8.08 -31.93
C MET A 96 -7.64 8.67 -33.16
N LYS A 97 -6.31 8.69 -33.18
CA LYS A 97 -5.54 9.17 -34.33
C LYS A 97 -5.70 8.23 -35.53
N THR A 98 -5.57 6.92 -35.31
CA THR A 98 -5.75 5.93 -36.38
C THR A 98 -7.17 5.95 -36.93
N LEU A 99 -8.19 6.06 -36.07
CA LEU A 99 -9.58 6.17 -36.49
C LEU A 99 -9.84 7.44 -37.32
N ARG A 100 -9.22 8.57 -36.95
CA ARG A 100 -9.31 9.81 -37.72
C ARG A 100 -8.67 9.69 -39.09
N GLU A 101 -7.46 9.12 -39.17
CA GLU A 101 -6.78 8.86 -40.45
C GLU A 101 -7.59 7.95 -41.37
N ASP A 102 -8.24 6.93 -40.82
CA ASP A 102 -9.11 6.03 -41.58
C ASP A 102 -10.39 6.72 -42.07
N MET A 103 -10.98 7.61 -41.25
CA MET A 103 -12.11 8.44 -41.68
C MET A 103 -11.70 9.39 -42.80
N ASP A 104 -10.56 10.07 -42.69
CA ASP A 104 -10.07 11.00 -43.71
C ASP A 104 -9.85 10.29 -45.05
N LYS A 105 -9.26 9.09 -45.05
CA LYS A 105 -9.12 8.26 -46.26
C LYS A 105 -10.47 7.91 -46.89
N ARG A 106 -11.46 7.54 -46.08
CA ARG A 106 -12.82 7.22 -46.58
C ARG A 106 -13.51 8.45 -47.15
N PHE A 107 -13.38 9.60 -46.50
CA PHE A 107 -13.89 10.87 -47.02
C PHE A 107 -13.22 11.24 -48.34
N GLU A 108 -11.90 11.10 -48.45
CA GLU A 108 -11.18 11.38 -49.70
C GLU A 108 -11.65 10.45 -50.84
N GLN A 109 -11.87 9.16 -50.55
CA GLN A 109 -12.46 8.22 -51.52
C GLN A 109 -13.88 8.63 -51.94
N LEU A 110 -14.72 9.09 -51.00
CA LEU A 110 -16.06 9.59 -51.30
C LEU A 110 -16.00 10.85 -52.17
N THR A 111 -15.17 11.83 -51.82
CA THR A 111 -14.98 13.06 -52.60
C THR A 111 -14.56 12.75 -54.02
N ARG A 112 -13.57 11.87 -54.23
CA ARG A 112 -13.14 11.45 -55.58
C ARG A 112 -14.27 10.80 -56.39
N ARG A 113 -15.17 10.05 -55.74
CA ARG A 113 -16.35 9.48 -56.41
C ARG A 113 -17.34 10.58 -56.78
N VAL A 114 -17.64 11.48 -55.85
CA VAL A 114 -18.55 12.62 -56.08
C VAL A 114 -18.04 13.52 -57.20
N ASP A 115 -16.74 13.87 -57.22
CA ASP A 115 -16.13 14.65 -58.28
C ASP A 115 -16.31 13.97 -59.64
N ARG A 116 -16.01 12.66 -59.71
CA ARG A 116 -16.22 11.89 -60.95
C ARG A 116 -17.69 11.90 -61.38
N PHE A 117 -18.63 11.70 -60.46
CA PHE A 117 -20.06 11.81 -60.75
C PHE A 117 -20.43 13.21 -61.26
N MET A 118 -19.90 14.27 -60.66
CA MET A 118 -20.12 15.65 -61.08
C MET A 118 -19.58 15.93 -62.49
N PHE A 119 -18.39 15.43 -62.83
CA PHE A 119 -17.83 15.53 -64.17
C PHE A 119 -18.71 14.83 -65.21
N TRP A 120 -19.15 13.59 -64.94
CA TRP A 120 -20.01 12.85 -65.85
C TRP A 120 -21.41 13.46 -65.99
N SER A 121 -22.01 13.94 -64.90
CA SER A 121 -23.33 14.57 -64.96
C SER A 121 -23.31 15.90 -65.71
N MET A 122 -22.28 16.72 -65.50
CA MET A 122 -22.11 17.98 -66.24
C MET A 122 -21.89 17.73 -67.73
N GLY A 123 -21.08 16.72 -68.09
CA GLY A 123 -20.89 16.31 -69.48
C GLY A 123 -22.18 15.80 -70.14
N PHE A 124 -22.97 15.00 -69.42
CA PHE A 124 -24.27 14.55 -69.89
C PHE A 124 -25.26 15.71 -70.11
N THR A 125 -25.36 16.63 -69.15
CA THR A 125 -26.23 17.82 -69.27
C THR A 125 -25.80 18.70 -70.45
N ALA A 126 -24.50 18.93 -70.65
CA ALA A 126 -23.99 19.69 -71.78
C ALA A 126 -24.30 19.01 -73.13
N ALA A 127 -24.11 17.68 -73.22
CA ALA A 127 -24.43 16.91 -74.41
C ALA A 127 -25.93 16.94 -74.74
N ALA A 128 -26.79 16.81 -73.73
CA ALA A 128 -28.24 16.93 -73.88
C ALA A 128 -28.64 18.33 -74.38
N ALA A 129 -28.05 19.40 -73.83
CA ALA A 129 -28.30 20.77 -74.27
C ALA A 129 -27.89 20.98 -75.75
N VAL A 130 -26.70 20.50 -76.15
CA VAL A 130 -26.24 20.58 -77.55
C VAL A 130 -27.16 19.78 -78.48
N PHE A 131 -27.56 18.58 -78.08
CA PHE A 131 -28.47 17.74 -78.86
C PHE A 131 -29.82 18.44 -79.09
N VAL A 132 -30.42 19.02 -78.05
CA VAL A 132 -31.67 19.80 -78.17
C VAL A 132 -31.48 20.98 -79.12
N VAL A 133 -30.40 21.75 -79.00
CA VAL A 133 -30.17 22.91 -79.89
C VAL A 133 -29.99 22.49 -81.36
N ASN A 134 -29.39 21.33 -81.61
CA ASN A 134 -29.06 20.87 -82.96
C ASN A 134 -30.21 20.11 -83.66
N TYR A 135 -31.07 19.41 -82.90
CA TYR A 135 -32.20 18.64 -83.46
C TYR A 135 -33.54 19.38 -83.45
N LEU A 136 -33.69 20.44 -82.64
CA LEU A 136 -34.92 21.24 -82.58
C LEU A 136 -34.88 22.47 -83.50
N LYS A 137 -33.92 22.52 -84.44
CA LYS A 137 -33.72 23.57 -85.44
C LYS A 137 -33.78 22.97 -86.83
#